data_AF-A0A7R7ZZF1-F1
#
_entry.id   AF-A0A7R7ZZF1-F1
#
_cell.length_a   1.000
_cell.length_b   1.000
_cell.length_c   1.000
_cell.angle_alpha   90.00
_cell.angle_beta   90.00
_cell.angle_gamma   90.00
#
_symmetry.space_group_name_H-M   'P 1'
#
loop_
_entity.id
_entity.type
_entity.pdbx_description
1 polymer ?
#
loop_
_entity_poly.entity_id
_entity_poly.type
_entity_poly.pdbx_seq_one_letter_code
_entity_poly.pdbx_strand_id
1 'polypeptide(L)'
;MEEALTPFLQYTEKDRRSDAPAFSLALQGPGRLSRTSPYLFHVTLQRVDEVSDHCVFAWYPQTHGFATSNGFILLQCTAQGELHQVKLPEYTILPQLEYGHFSPYNIHKPGNVQQYYDVIPGRLIPYLQTGERYVLLWPGQQYGSWNWTDKVENSKVVLPGGPFLSFRVEDNENMPIMPTLISG
;
A
#
# COMPACT_ATOMS: atom_id res chain seq x y z
N MET A 1 12.14 -7.22 11.59
CA MET A 1 11.64 -6.79 10.28
C MET A 1 11.23 -5.32 10.35
N GLU A 2 10.29 -4.93 11.22
CA GLU A 2 9.84 -3.53 11.35
C GLU A 2 10.97 -2.52 11.58
N GLU A 3 11.88 -2.77 12.52
CA GLU A 3 13.03 -1.88 12.75
C GLU A 3 13.92 -1.71 11.50
N ALA A 4 14.09 -2.77 10.71
CA ALA A 4 14.88 -2.75 9.48
C ALA A 4 14.22 -1.94 8.36
N LEU A 5 12.90 -1.67 8.45
CA LEU A 5 12.16 -0.85 7.49
C LEU A 5 12.29 0.64 7.78
N THR A 6 12.70 1.03 9.00
CA THR A 6 12.85 2.44 9.43
C THR A 6 13.62 3.33 8.44
N PRO A 7 14.76 2.89 7.87
CA PRO A 7 15.53 3.72 6.93
C PRO A 7 14.78 4.05 5.63
N PHE A 8 13.70 3.33 5.32
CA PHE A 8 12.90 3.49 4.12
C PHE A 8 11.62 4.31 4.35
N LEU A 9 11.37 4.74 5.59
CA LEU A 9 10.22 5.58 5.93
C LEU A 9 10.49 7.04 5.53
N GLN A 10 9.53 7.64 4.84
CA GLN A 10 9.55 9.04 4.44
C GLN A 10 8.73 9.93 5.39
N TYR A 11 7.55 9.46 5.77
CA TYR A 11 6.66 10.15 6.70
C TYR A 11 6.17 9.17 7.75
N THR A 12 6.10 9.62 8.99
CA THR A 12 5.72 8.84 10.15
C THR A 12 4.58 9.52 10.90
N GLU A 13 4.13 8.91 12.00
CA GLU A 13 3.12 9.52 12.87
C GLU A 13 3.56 10.87 13.45
N LYS A 14 4.88 11.08 13.61
CA LYS A 14 5.45 12.32 14.14
C LYS A 14 5.29 13.51 13.19
N ASP A 15 5.08 13.24 11.91
CA ASP A 15 4.93 14.26 10.87
C ASP A 15 3.47 14.72 10.73
N ARG A 16 2.54 14.08 11.46
CA ARG A 16 1.14 14.49 11.52
C ARG A 16 1.05 15.88 12.16
N ARG A 17 0.15 16.70 11.62
CA ARG A 17 -0.21 17.98 12.21
C ARG A 17 -1.48 17.82 13.04
N SER A 18 -1.57 18.56 14.13
CA SER A 18 -2.75 18.55 15.02
C SER A 18 -3.99 19.20 14.40
N ASP A 19 -3.83 19.98 13.33
CA ASP A 19 -4.91 20.68 12.62
C ASP A 19 -5.43 19.91 11.40
N ALA A 20 -4.88 18.72 11.12
CA ALA A 20 -5.28 17.84 10.03
C ALA A 20 -5.86 16.52 10.58
N PRO A 21 -6.78 15.85 9.85
CA PRO A 21 -7.27 14.54 10.24
C PRO A 21 -6.12 13.52 10.23
N ALA A 22 -6.16 12.58 11.17
CA ALA A 22 -5.17 11.52 11.29
C ALA A 22 -5.70 10.24 10.67
N PHE A 23 -4.93 9.65 9.77
CA PHE A 23 -5.24 8.37 9.15
C PHE A 23 -4.17 7.32 9.48
N SER A 24 -4.60 6.07 9.54
CA SER A 24 -3.74 4.89 9.57
C SER A 24 -4.01 4.00 8.37
N LEU A 25 -2.97 3.34 7.88
CA LEU A 25 -3.06 2.32 6.84
C LEU A 25 -2.69 0.96 7.44
N ALA A 26 -3.36 -0.10 7.02
CA ALA A 26 -2.98 -1.47 7.35
C ALA A 26 -3.04 -2.34 6.09
N LEU A 27 -2.09 -3.25 5.96
CA LEU A 27 -1.99 -4.18 4.84
C LEU A 27 -2.06 -5.62 5.36
N GLN A 28 -2.84 -6.45 4.69
CA GLN A 28 -2.95 -7.87 5.01
C GLN A 28 -2.95 -8.66 3.70
N GLY A 29 -2.12 -9.69 3.61
CA GLY A 29 -2.04 -10.48 2.40
C GLY A 29 -1.37 -11.83 2.63
N PRO A 30 -1.44 -12.73 1.66
CA PRO A 30 -0.81 -14.05 1.76
C PRO A 30 0.71 -13.95 1.95
N GLY A 31 1.32 -14.84 2.73
CA GLY A 31 2.78 -14.90 2.83
C GLY A 31 3.50 -15.44 1.58
N ARG A 32 2.76 -15.70 0.50
CA ARG A 32 3.21 -16.36 -0.73
C ARG A 32 2.63 -15.66 -1.95
N LEU A 33 3.48 -15.42 -2.95
CA LEU A 33 3.12 -14.86 -4.23
C LEU A 33 3.45 -15.86 -5.33
N SER A 34 2.43 -16.23 -6.11
CA SER A 34 2.63 -16.95 -7.37
C SER A 34 2.91 -15.95 -8.48
N ARG A 35 3.88 -16.25 -9.34
CA ARG A 35 4.15 -15.43 -10.54
C ARG A 35 3.10 -15.62 -11.63
N THR A 36 2.27 -16.66 -11.53
CA THR A 36 1.24 -17.02 -12.52
C THR A 36 -0.19 -16.72 -12.07
N SER A 37 -0.38 -16.28 -10.83
CA SER A 37 -1.71 -15.98 -10.28
C SER A 37 -1.72 -14.59 -9.64
N PRO A 38 -2.84 -13.84 -9.73
CA PRO A 38 -2.94 -12.55 -9.07
C PRO A 38 -2.69 -12.66 -7.56
N TYR A 39 -1.76 -11.86 -7.04
CA TYR A 39 -1.56 -11.73 -5.60
C TYR A 39 -2.54 -10.71 -5.05
N LEU A 40 -3.63 -11.20 -4.46
CA LEU A 40 -4.66 -10.38 -3.84
C LEU A 40 -4.27 -10.04 -2.39
N PHE A 41 -4.37 -8.76 -2.03
CA PHE A 41 -4.17 -8.30 -0.66
C PHE A 41 -5.24 -7.29 -0.27
N HIS A 42 -5.44 -7.17 1.03
CA HIS A 42 -6.41 -6.29 1.65
C HIS A 42 -5.71 -5.05 2.20
N VAL A 43 -6.34 -3.90 1.98
CA VAL A 43 -5.88 -2.61 2.47
C VAL A 43 -6.99 -1.98 3.30
N THR A 44 -6.65 -1.58 4.51
CA THR A 44 -7.56 -0.85 5.40
C THR A 44 -7.04 0.57 5.61
N LEU A 45 -7.84 1.56 5.24
CA LEU A 45 -7.62 2.96 5.56
C LEU A 45 -8.59 3.34 6.66
N GLN A 46 -8.08 3.86 7.78
CA GLN A 46 -8.91 4.25 8.92
C GLN A 46 -8.58 5.66 9.35
N ARG A 47 -9.62 6.44 9.67
CA ARG A 47 -9.47 7.69 10.40
C ARG A 47 -9.38 7.42 11.89
N VAL A 48 -8.32 7.90 12.53
CA VAL A 48 -7.94 7.54 13.91
C VAL A 48 -7.88 8.73 14.87
N ASP A 49 -8.12 9.95 14.39
CA ASP A 49 -8.30 11.12 15.28
C ASP A 49 -9.70 11.17 15.92
N GLU A 50 -9.80 11.95 16.99
CA GLU A 50 -11.04 12.19 17.74
C GLU A 50 -11.78 13.47 17.29
N VAL A 51 -11.32 14.15 16.23
CA VAL A 51 -11.97 15.39 15.76
C VAL A 51 -13.33 15.06 15.19
N SER A 52 -14.39 15.72 15.65
CA SER A 52 -15.78 15.40 15.27
C SER A 52 -16.14 15.76 13.83
N ASP A 53 -15.45 16.73 13.24
CA ASP A 53 -15.72 17.25 11.91
C ASP A 53 -15.52 16.19 10.83
N HIS A 54 -16.24 16.27 9.72
CA HIS A 54 -16.08 15.36 8.60
C HIS A 54 -14.99 15.88 7.67
N CYS A 55 -14.14 15.00 7.14
CA CYS A 55 -13.13 15.39 6.16
C CYS A 55 -13.32 14.66 4.84
N VAL A 56 -12.97 15.34 3.76
CA VAL A 56 -12.87 14.78 2.41
C VAL A 56 -11.40 14.45 2.15
N PHE A 57 -11.10 13.17 2.01
CA PHE A 57 -9.75 12.69 1.69
C PHE A 57 -9.85 11.46 0.80
N ALA A 58 -9.32 11.56 -0.42
CA ALA A 58 -9.32 10.46 -1.37
C ALA A 58 -7.96 9.76 -1.37
N TRP A 59 -7.96 8.48 -1.02
CA TRP A 59 -6.81 7.61 -1.15
C TRP A 59 -7.27 6.23 -1.58
N TYR A 60 -6.55 5.65 -2.54
CA TYR A 60 -6.88 4.36 -3.14
C TYR A 60 -5.58 3.61 -3.45
N PRO A 61 -5.46 2.31 -3.11
CA PRO A 61 -4.27 1.53 -3.38
C PRO A 61 -3.80 1.58 -4.85
N GLN A 62 -4.73 1.39 -5.79
CA GLN A 62 -4.42 1.33 -7.23
C GLN A 62 -3.89 2.65 -7.79
N THR A 63 -4.42 3.76 -7.30
CA THR A 63 -4.13 5.11 -7.80
C THR A 63 -2.97 5.75 -7.05
N HIS A 64 -2.91 5.60 -5.73
CA HIS A 64 -1.97 6.29 -4.85
C HIS A 64 -0.89 5.34 -4.33
N GLY A 65 -1.29 4.12 -3.95
CA GLY A 65 -0.38 3.09 -3.48
C GLY A 65 0.62 2.64 -4.54
N PHE A 66 0.26 2.57 -5.82
CA PHE A 66 1.20 2.21 -6.88
C PHE A 66 1.54 3.37 -7.83
N ALA A 67 1.38 4.61 -7.34
CA ALA A 67 1.85 5.83 -7.99
C ALA A 67 3.38 5.98 -7.89
N THR A 68 3.90 6.95 -8.64
CA THR A 68 5.24 6.88 -9.23
C THR A 68 6.41 7.42 -8.48
N SER A 69 6.19 8.31 -7.52
CA SER A 69 7.27 8.91 -6.74
C SER A 69 7.18 8.59 -5.26
N ASN A 70 5.96 8.31 -4.78
CA ASN A 70 5.66 8.26 -3.35
C ASN A 70 4.72 7.09 -2.99
N GLY A 71 4.59 6.09 -3.88
CA GLY A 71 3.82 4.88 -3.66
C GLY A 71 4.53 3.86 -2.76
N PHE A 72 3.99 2.64 -2.73
CA PHE A 72 4.64 1.46 -2.19
C PHE A 72 6.01 1.26 -2.84
N ILE A 73 6.99 0.90 -2.01
CA ILE A 73 8.30 0.47 -2.46
C ILE A 73 8.44 -1.05 -2.32
N LEU A 74 9.17 -1.66 -3.24
CA LEU A 74 9.47 -3.07 -3.21
C LEU A 74 10.90 -3.28 -2.72
N LEU A 75 11.04 -4.09 -1.66
CA LEU A 75 12.32 -4.44 -1.07
C LEU A 75 12.55 -5.95 -1.22
N GLN A 76 13.73 -6.37 -1.64
CA GLN A 76 14.18 -7.76 -1.56
C GLN A 76 14.80 -8.00 -0.19
N CYS A 77 14.47 -9.13 0.44
CA CYS A 77 15.08 -9.59 1.67
C CYS A 77 16.12 -10.67 1.33
N THR A 78 17.39 -10.42 1.64
CA THR A 78 18.47 -11.37 1.40
C THR A 78 18.41 -12.54 2.38
N ALA A 79 19.15 -13.61 2.10
CA ALA A 79 19.30 -14.73 3.02
C ALA A 79 19.86 -14.31 4.40
N GLN A 80 20.64 -13.22 4.44
CA GLN A 80 21.20 -12.64 5.66
C GLN A 80 20.24 -11.69 6.38
N GLY A 81 19.04 -11.45 5.82
CA GLY A 81 18.02 -10.58 6.39
C GLY A 81 18.19 -9.09 6.06
N GLU A 82 19.08 -8.76 5.12
CA GLU A 82 19.24 -7.38 4.65
C GLU A 82 18.13 -6.99 3.68
N LEU A 83 17.77 -5.70 3.65
CA LEU A 83 16.75 -5.17 2.77
C LEU A 83 17.39 -4.31 1.68
N HIS A 84 17.13 -4.67 0.43
CA HIS A 84 17.60 -3.93 -0.74
C HIS A 84 16.41 -3.48 -1.58
N GLN A 85 16.31 -2.18 -1.85
CA GLN A 85 15.24 -1.67 -2.69
C GLN A 85 15.40 -2.14 -4.14
N VAL A 86 14.34 -2.74 -4.69
CA VAL A 86 14.32 -3.22 -6.07
C VAL A 86 14.26 -2.00 -7.00
N LYS A 87 15.26 -1.89 -7.89
CA LYS A 87 15.30 -0.84 -8.90
C LYS A 87 14.30 -1.17 -10.02
N LEU A 88 13.19 -0.45 -10.05
CA LEU A 88 12.17 -0.58 -11.09
C LEU A 88 12.48 0.39 -12.24
N PRO A 89 12.41 -0.03 -13.51
CA PRO A 89 12.63 0.85 -14.66
C PRO A 89 11.60 1.97 -14.78
N GLU A 90 12.02 3.07 -15.41
CA GLU A 90 11.19 4.26 -15.58
C GLU A 90 9.90 4.01 -16.37
N TYR A 91 9.79 3.00 -17.22
CA TYR A 91 8.54 2.72 -17.93
C TYR A 91 7.48 2.01 -17.05
N THR A 92 7.86 1.52 -15.86
CA THR A 92 6.90 0.96 -14.89
C THR A 92 6.17 2.05 -14.09
N ILE A 93 6.55 3.31 -14.36
CA ILE A 93 6.07 4.53 -13.73
C ILE A 93 4.69 4.89 -14.32
N LEU A 94 3.63 4.66 -13.55
CA LEU A 94 2.30 5.19 -13.87
C LEU A 94 2.22 6.71 -13.58
N PRO A 95 1.76 7.55 -14.52
CA PRO A 95 1.67 9.00 -14.26
C PRO A 95 0.94 9.26 -12.94
N GLN A 96 1.43 10.23 -12.15
CA GLN A 96 0.64 10.70 -11.02
C GLN A 96 -0.73 11.09 -11.57
N LEU A 97 -1.78 10.46 -11.05
CA LEU A 97 -3.13 10.89 -11.38
C LEU A 97 -3.32 12.25 -10.71
N GLU A 98 -3.00 13.31 -11.47
CA GLU A 98 -3.22 14.69 -11.06
C GLU A 98 -4.68 14.85 -10.67
N TYR A 99 -4.91 15.31 -9.43
CA TYR A 99 -6.08 16.06 -8.95
C TYR A 99 -7.40 15.81 -9.70
N GLY A 100 -7.68 14.55 -10.00
CA GLY A 100 -8.95 14.15 -10.59
C GLY A 100 -9.96 14.33 -9.48
N HIS A 101 -11.00 15.11 -9.74
CA HIS A 101 -12.19 15.15 -8.91
C HIS A 101 -12.78 13.73 -8.88
N PHE A 102 -12.24 12.86 -8.02
CA PHE A 102 -12.76 11.53 -7.79
C PHE A 102 -14.06 11.72 -7.02
N SER A 103 -15.13 11.91 -7.79
CA SER A 103 -16.49 11.77 -7.32
C SER A 103 -16.81 10.27 -7.24
N PRO A 104 -17.41 9.77 -6.14
CA PRO A 104 -17.87 10.54 -4.98
C PRO A 104 -16.72 10.98 -4.05
N TYR A 105 -16.84 12.19 -3.49
CA TYR A 105 -15.96 12.69 -2.45
C TYR A 105 -15.90 11.65 -1.32
N ASN A 106 -14.72 11.09 -1.04
CA ASN A 106 -14.54 10.19 0.09
C ASN A 106 -14.65 11.00 1.39
N ILE A 107 -15.87 11.07 1.91
CA ILE A 107 -16.19 11.72 3.18
C ILE A 107 -15.93 10.73 4.30
N HIS A 108 -15.08 11.13 5.25
CA HIS A 108 -14.70 10.37 6.42
C HIS A 108 -15.25 11.02 7.66
N LYS A 109 -16.21 10.34 8.30
CA LYS A 109 -16.61 10.60 9.68
C LYS A 109 -15.50 10.15 10.66
N PRO A 110 -15.50 10.60 11.92
CA PRO A 110 -14.56 10.11 12.93
C PRO A 110 -14.66 8.58 13.07
N GLY A 111 -13.51 7.91 13.14
CA GLY A 111 -13.46 6.44 13.19
C GLY A 111 -13.89 5.72 11.91
N ASN A 112 -14.08 6.41 10.78
CA ASN A 112 -14.41 5.77 9.51
C ASN A 112 -13.31 4.76 9.11
N VAL A 113 -13.73 3.62 8.60
CA VAL A 113 -12.87 2.57 8.06
C VAL A 113 -13.29 2.28 6.62
N GLN A 114 -12.35 2.40 5.69
CA GLN A 114 -12.48 1.99 4.30
C GLN A 114 -11.61 0.75 4.04
N GLN A 115 -12.17 -0.20 3.30
CA GLN A 115 -11.55 -1.48 3.00
C GLN A 115 -11.49 -1.68 1.50
N TYR A 116 -10.33 -2.11 1.02
CA TYR A 116 -10.05 -2.34 -0.39
C TYR A 116 -9.41 -3.71 -0.58
N TYR A 117 -9.76 -4.36 -1.68
CA TYR A 117 -8.97 -5.44 -2.23
C TYR A 117 -8.16 -4.89 -3.40
N ASP A 118 -6.86 -5.19 -3.41
CA ASP A 118 -5.99 -4.83 -4.52
C ASP A 118 -5.05 -5.97 -4.90
N VAL A 119 -4.47 -5.87 -6.08
CA VAL A 119 -3.55 -6.86 -6.62
C VAL A 119 -2.17 -6.25 -6.82
N ILE A 120 -1.11 -7.02 -6.57
CA ILE A 120 0.22 -6.59 -6.98
C ILE A 120 0.21 -6.43 -8.51
N PRO A 121 0.59 -5.24 -9.03
CA PRO A 121 0.52 -5.02 -10.46
C PRO A 121 1.39 -6.00 -11.23
N GLY A 122 0.86 -6.53 -12.33
CA GLY A 122 1.58 -7.48 -13.21
C GLY A 122 2.93 -6.95 -13.68
N ARG A 123 3.08 -5.63 -13.83
CA ARG A 123 4.35 -4.98 -14.20
C ARG A 123 5.47 -5.16 -13.18
N LEU A 124 5.18 -5.52 -11.92
CA LEU A 124 6.19 -5.79 -10.89
C LEU A 124 6.67 -7.24 -10.91
N ILE A 125 5.86 -8.16 -11.44
CA ILE A 125 6.14 -9.61 -11.44
C ILE A 125 7.47 -9.98 -12.11
N PRO A 126 7.90 -9.38 -13.23
CA PRO A 126 9.19 -9.68 -13.86
C PRO A 126 10.41 -9.40 -12.96
N TYR A 127 10.28 -8.59 -11.92
CA TYR A 127 11.36 -8.23 -10.99
C TYR A 127 11.38 -9.09 -9.72
N LEU A 128 10.47 -10.08 -9.64
CA LEU A 128 10.36 -11.01 -8.55
C LEU A 128 11.04 -12.33 -8.93
N GLN A 129 12.03 -12.74 -8.15
CA GLN A 129 12.75 -13.99 -8.33
C GLN A 129 12.10 -15.09 -7.49
N THR A 130 11.89 -16.26 -8.10
CA THR A 130 11.35 -17.43 -7.41
C THR A 130 12.24 -17.88 -6.26
N GLY A 131 11.64 -18.24 -5.14
CA GLY A 131 12.33 -18.71 -3.94
C GLY A 131 12.76 -17.58 -3.00
N GLU A 132 12.84 -16.34 -3.51
CA GLU A 132 13.24 -15.15 -2.76
C GLU A 132 12.07 -14.57 -1.96
N ARG A 133 12.41 -13.78 -0.93
CA ARG A 133 11.45 -13.07 -0.09
C ARG A 133 11.49 -11.57 -0.41
N TYR A 134 10.30 -10.97 -0.48
CA TYR A 134 10.13 -9.55 -0.72
C TYR A 134 9.25 -8.92 0.36
N VAL A 135 9.38 -7.60 0.46
CA VAL A 135 8.52 -6.73 1.26
C VAL A 135 7.96 -5.63 0.36
N LEU A 136 6.64 -5.48 0.36
CA LEU A 136 5.97 -4.32 -0.22
C LEU A 136 5.67 -3.35 0.93
N LEU A 137 6.41 -2.26 1.02
CA LEU A 137 6.34 -1.28 2.12
C LEU A 137 5.62 -0.03 1.68
N TRP A 138 4.70 0.48 2.50
CA TRP A 138 4.24 1.86 2.44
C TRP A 138 5.25 2.77 3.16
N PRO A 139 6.00 3.63 2.43
CA PRO A 139 7.00 4.50 3.05
C PRO A 139 6.39 5.68 3.80
N GLY A 140 5.10 5.95 3.61
CA GLY A 140 4.44 7.14 4.12
C GLY A 140 4.43 8.25 3.08
N GLN A 141 3.34 9.02 3.05
CA GLN A 141 3.20 10.13 2.12
C GLN A 141 2.41 11.28 2.75
N GLN A 142 2.66 12.48 2.25
CA GLN A 142 1.92 13.68 2.55
C GLN A 142 1.04 14.11 1.35
N TYR A 143 -0.20 14.52 1.63
CA TYR A 143 -1.19 14.92 0.64
C TYR A 143 -1.66 16.36 0.89
N GLY A 144 -1.66 17.18 -0.17
CA GLY A 144 -2.26 18.52 -0.15
C GLY A 144 -3.74 18.53 -0.55
N SER A 145 -4.22 17.47 -1.23
CA SER A 145 -5.60 17.31 -1.65
C SER A 145 -6.46 16.68 -0.56
N TRP A 146 -6.93 17.49 0.37
CA TRP A 146 -7.94 17.13 1.37
C TRP A 146 -8.61 18.40 1.88
N ASN A 147 -9.81 18.29 2.45
CA ASN A 147 -10.49 19.42 3.11
C ASN A 147 -11.38 18.93 4.25
N TRP A 148 -11.68 19.80 5.22
CA TRP A 148 -12.87 19.61 6.03
C TRP A 148 -14.11 19.88 5.19
N THR A 149 -15.26 19.26 5.49
CA THR A 149 -16.48 19.50 4.69
C THR A 149 -16.93 20.95 4.73
N ASP A 150 -16.64 21.66 5.82
CA ASP A 150 -17.20 22.97 6.12
C ASP A 150 -16.16 24.11 5.99
N LYS A 151 -14.89 23.78 5.73
CA LYS A 151 -13.78 24.74 5.65
C LYS A 151 -12.70 24.26 4.67
N VAL A 152 -12.17 25.19 3.88
CA VAL A 152 -10.98 24.96 3.06
C VAL A 152 -9.76 25.18 3.95
N GLU A 153 -8.92 24.16 4.06
CA GLU A 153 -7.66 24.22 4.81
C GLU A 153 -6.46 24.17 3.86
N ASN A 154 -5.38 24.84 4.23
CA ASN A 154 -4.11 24.82 3.48
C ASN A 154 -3.06 23.91 4.12
N SER A 155 -3.42 23.19 5.18
CA SER A 155 -2.55 22.20 5.80
C SER A 155 -2.52 20.92 4.98
N LYS A 156 -1.58 20.02 5.30
CA LYS A 156 -1.37 18.78 4.57
C LYS A 156 -1.68 17.60 5.49
N VAL A 157 -2.35 16.57 4.95
CA VAL A 157 -2.60 15.31 5.64
C VAL A 157 -1.41 14.38 5.44
N VAL A 158 -1.00 13.69 6.51
CA VAL A 158 0.02 12.65 6.45
C VAL A 158 -0.66 11.29 6.59
N LEU A 159 -0.36 10.39 5.65
CA LEU A 159 -0.63 8.96 5.77
C LEU A 159 0.69 8.27 6.14
N PRO A 160 0.92 7.91 7.42
CA PRO A 160 2.21 7.43 7.90
C PRO A 160 2.65 6.14 7.24
N GLY A 161 3.96 6.02 7.06
CA GLY A 161 4.64 4.81 6.63
C GLY A 161 4.76 3.77 7.73
N GLY A 162 5.20 2.58 7.34
CA GLY A 162 5.35 1.43 8.23
C GLY A 162 4.55 0.22 7.78
N PRO A 163 3.27 0.35 7.36
CA PRO A 163 2.48 -0.79 6.89
C PRO A 163 3.16 -1.52 5.73
N PHE A 164 3.28 -2.84 5.83
CA PHE A 164 3.98 -3.64 4.84
C PHE A 164 3.34 -5.01 4.65
N LEU A 165 3.60 -5.62 3.48
CA LEU A 165 3.37 -7.04 3.22
C LEU A 165 4.71 -7.72 3.09
N SER A 166 4.85 -8.94 3.62
CA SER A 166 6.00 -9.80 3.35
C SER A 166 5.53 -11.09 2.71
N PHE A 167 6.11 -11.41 1.55
CA PHE A 167 5.76 -12.62 0.81
C PHE A 167 6.99 -13.29 0.21
N ARG A 168 6.92 -14.60 0.07
CA ARG A 168 7.89 -15.39 -0.69
C ARG A 168 7.33 -15.67 -2.08
N VAL A 169 8.18 -15.62 -3.10
CA VAL A 169 7.79 -15.91 -4.48
C VAL A 169 7.87 -17.41 -4.73
N GLU A 170 6.79 -18.01 -5.22
CA GLU A 170 6.70 -19.43 -5.54
C GLU A 170 6.34 -19.61 -7.03
N ASP A 171 6.99 -20.56 -7.72
CA ASP A 171 6.57 -21.00 -9.04
C ASP A 171 5.59 -22.15 -8.88
N ASN A 172 4.34 -21.93 -9.29
CA ASN A 172 3.31 -22.96 -9.28
C ASN A 172 3.47 -23.97 -10.45
N GLU A 173 4.49 -23.85 -11.29
CA GLU A 173 4.71 -24.79 -12.42
C GLU A 173 4.99 -26.23 -11.97
N ASN A 174 5.29 -26.46 -10.69
CA ASN A 174 5.59 -27.78 -10.14
C ASN A 174 4.55 -28.34 -9.17
N MET A 175 3.34 -27.78 -9.05
CA MET A 175 2.27 -28.55 -8.41
C MET A 175 1.73 -29.57 -9.41
N PRO A 176 1.92 -30.89 -9.20
CA PRO A 176 1.18 -31.88 -9.98
C PRO A 176 -0.30 -31.61 -9.77
N ILE A 177 -1.04 -31.47 -10.87
CA ILE A 177 -2.50 -31.50 -10.86
C ILE A 177 -2.88 -32.82 -10.22
N MET A 178 -3.22 -32.81 -8.93
CA MET A 178 -3.82 -33.95 -8.27
C MET A 178 -5.22 -34.09 -8.87
N PRO A 179 -5.53 -35.17 -9.60
CA PRO A 179 -6.91 -35.41 -10.00
C PRO A 179 -7.71 -35.60 -8.72
N THR A 180 -8.75 -34.79 -8.54
CA THR A 180 -9.74 -34.98 -7.50
C THR A 180 -10.34 -36.37 -7.69
N LEU A 181 -9.99 -37.30 -6.80
CA LEU A 181 -10.64 -38.60 -6.70
C LEU A 181 -12.09 -38.36 -6.29
N ILE A 182 -12.98 -38.37 -7.26
CA ILE A 182 -14.41 -38.53 -7.03
C ILE A 182 -14.58 -39.99 -6.61
N SER A 183 -14.69 -40.22 -5.31
CA SER A 183 -15.19 -41.51 -4.82
C SER A 183 -16.68 -41.60 -5.12
N GLY A 184 -17.04 -42.63 -5.87
CA GLY A 184 -18.43 -43.01 -6.15
C GLY A 184 -19.12 -43.70 -4.99
#